data_AF-A0A7S1SC31-F1
#
_entry.id   AF-A0A7S1SC31-F1
#
_cell.length_a   1.000
_cell.length_b   1.000
_cell.length_c   1.000
_cell.angle_alpha   90.00
_cell.angle_beta   90.00
_cell.angle_gamma   90.00
#
_symmetry.space_group_name_H-M   'P 1'
#
loop_
_entity.id
_entity.type
_entity.pdbx_description
1 polymer ?
#
loop_
_entity_poly.entity_id
_entity_poly.type
_entity_poly.pdbx_seq_one_letter_code
_entity_poly.pdbx_strand_id
1 'polypeptide(L)'
;VTPNHGPAAAMGCVLNGCSPGLCSVVLHESSDSKYWACLAPCRDPIASVNLEYLTLAMQTLKLDGRAPFFSLEPAPAADAAPREEWLQAKMFQPAWFEGTSAGEVMFQADVYLKELSMGEHPQPVVGMRSCMDMCQDDGDEE
;
A
#
# COMPACT_ATOMS: atom_id res chain seq x y z
N VAL A 1 -5.18 -4.84 13.83
CA VAL A 1 -4.58 -3.52 13.55
C VAL A 1 -3.45 -3.31 14.55
N THR A 2 -2.21 -3.42 14.11
CA THR A 2 -1.05 -2.99 14.92
C THR A 2 -1.15 -1.48 15.10
N PRO A 3 -1.17 -0.98 16.33
CA PRO A 3 -1.35 0.45 16.56
C PRO A 3 -0.11 1.24 16.09
N ASN A 4 -0.31 2.34 15.37
CA ASN A 4 0.75 3.22 14.84
C ASN A 4 1.59 3.93 15.93
N HIS A 5 1.43 3.62 17.23
CA HIS A 5 2.12 4.31 18.32
C HIS A 5 3.65 4.25 18.22
N GLY A 6 4.22 3.07 17.94
CA GLY A 6 5.67 2.89 17.78
C GLY A 6 6.22 3.67 16.58
N PRO A 7 5.71 3.43 15.36
CA PRO A 7 6.10 4.17 14.16
C PRO A 7 5.91 5.69 14.27
N ALA A 8 4.81 6.16 14.86
CA ALA A 8 4.56 7.59 15.06
C ALA A 8 5.62 8.21 15.98
N ALA A 9 5.97 7.55 17.09
CA ALA A 9 7.03 8.00 17.98
C ALA A 9 8.39 8.04 17.28
N ALA A 10 8.71 7.03 16.46
CA ALA A 10 9.96 6.99 15.67
C ALA A 10 10.05 8.15 14.65
N MET A 11 8.91 8.60 14.12
CA MET A 11 8.83 9.78 13.25
C MET A 11 8.73 11.11 14.01
N GLY A 12 8.88 11.11 15.34
CA GLY A 12 8.77 12.31 16.17
C GLY A 12 7.35 12.89 16.25
N CYS A 13 6.33 12.11 15.87
CA CYS A 13 4.93 12.52 15.92
C CYS A 13 4.32 12.17 17.27
N VAL A 14 3.99 13.19 18.05
CA VAL A 14 3.36 13.02 19.37
C VAL A 14 1.85 12.93 19.20
N LEU A 15 1.32 11.71 19.24
CA LEU A 15 -0.12 11.45 19.23
C LEU A 15 -0.73 11.73 20.62
N ASN A 16 -0.73 13.01 21.05
CA ASN A 16 -1.24 13.40 22.36
C ASN A 16 -2.75 13.13 22.48
N GLY A 17 -3.15 12.32 23.47
CA GLY A 17 -4.54 12.23 23.95
C GLY A 17 -5.56 11.50 23.07
N CYS A 18 -5.15 10.83 21.99
CA CYS A 18 -6.07 10.09 21.11
C CYS A 18 -5.97 8.57 21.28
N SER A 19 -7.10 7.94 21.58
CA SER A 19 -7.35 6.49 21.50
C SER A 19 -7.86 6.11 20.10
N PRO A 20 -7.52 4.93 19.51
CA PRO A 20 -6.31 4.12 19.62
C PRO A 20 -5.56 4.08 18.27
N GLY A 21 -4.26 4.39 18.24
CA GLY A 21 -3.30 3.91 17.23
C GLY A 21 -3.57 4.19 15.74
N LEU A 22 -4.59 4.95 15.35
CA LEU A 22 -4.85 5.32 13.96
C LEU A 22 -4.30 6.73 13.70
N CYS A 23 -3.73 6.90 12.51
CA CYS A 23 -3.10 8.15 12.07
C CYS A 23 -3.55 8.45 10.66
N SER A 24 -3.67 9.72 10.30
CA SER A 24 -3.95 10.19 8.94
C SER A 24 -2.89 11.20 8.51
N VAL A 25 -2.73 11.39 7.20
CA VAL A 25 -1.92 12.48 6.65
C VAL A 25 -2.85 13.68 6.40
N VAL A 26 -2.52 14.83 6.98
CA VAL A 26 -3.25 16.08 6.80
C VAL A 26 -2.40 17.01 5.94
N LEU A 27 -2.98 17.48 4.84
CA LEU A 27 -2.39 18.50 4.00
C LEU A 27 -2.82 19.88 4.51
N HIS A 28 -1.84 20.73 4.79
CA HIS A 28 -2.04 22.12 5.16
C HIS A 28 -1.61 23.02 4.01
N GLU A 29 -2.44 24.02 3.73
CA GLU A 29 -2.11 25.10 2.82
C GLU A 29 -1.78 26.35 3.64
N SER A 30 -0.67 27.00 3.28
CA SER A 30 -0.27 28.30 3.81
C SER A 30 -0.83 29.43 2.94
N SER A 31 -0.94 30.63 3.49
CA SER A 31 -1.47 31.82 2.81
C SER A 31 -0.74 32.20 1.51
N ASP A 32 0.47 31.66 1.31
CA ASP A 32 1.31 31.82 0.12
C ASP A 32 1.21 30.64 -0.87
N SER A 33 0.14 29.84 -0.79
CA SER A 33 -0.11 28.65 -1.62
C SER A 33 1.00 27.59 -1.55
N LYS A 34 1.72 27.55 -0.43
CA LYS A 34 2.64 26.46 -0.11
C LYS A 34 1.89 25.36 0.64
N TYR A 35 2.24 24.13 0.33
CA TYR A 35 1.66 22.94 0.95
C TYR A 35 2.68 22.25 1.84
N TRP A 36 2.21 21.79 3.01
CA TRP A 36 2.97 20.89 3.86
C TRP A 36 2.04 19.82 4.42
N ALA A 37 2.56 18.62 4.63
CA ALA A 37 1.81 17.51 5.17
C ALA A 37 2.29 17.17 6.58
N CYS A 38 1.37 16.77 7.45
CA CYS A 38 1.71 16.25 8.77
C CYS A 38 0.86 15.04 9.15
N LEU A 39 1.33 14.29 10.15
CA LEU A 39 0.57 13.22 10.73
C LEU A 39 -0.33 13.77 11.83
N ALA A 40 -1.61 13.39 11.78
CA ALA A 40 -2.58 13.70 12.83
C ALA A 40 -3.22 12.40 13.34
N PRO A 41 -3.63 12.34 14.62
CA PRO A 41 -4.48 11.25 15.09
C PRO A 41 -5.79 11.21 14.30
N CYS A 42 -6.24 10.01 13.97
CA CYS A 42 -7.50 9.80 13.25
C CYS A 42 -8.40 8.83 14.03
N ARG A 43 -9.72 8.98 13.90
CA ARG A 43 -10.71 8.04 14.44
C ARG A 43 -11.43 7.24 13.36
N ASP A 44 -11.34 7.69 12.11
CA ASP A 44 -11.94 7.04 10.96
C ASP A 44 -10.93 6.05 10.37
N PRO A 45 -11.21 4.73 10.39
CA PRO A 45 -10.36 3.73 9.76
C PRO A 45 -10.14 3.98 8.26
N ILE A 46 -11.13 4.56 7.56
CA ILE A 46 -11.05 4.82 6.12
C ILE A 46 -9.99 5.89 5.83
N ALA A 47 -9.89 6.89 6.70
CA ALA A 47 -8.89 7.95 6.59
C ALA A 47 -7.54 7.58 7.24
N SER A 48 -7.42 6.36 7.79
CA SER A 48 -6.21 5.93 8.49
C SER A 48 -5.15 5.38 7.54
N VAL A 49 -3.89 5.68 7.83
CA VAL A 49 -2.73 5.20 7.10
C VAL A 49 -1.89 4.27 7.98
N ASN A 50 -1.30 3.25 7.36
CA ASN A 50 -0.25 2.46 7.99
C ASN A 50 1.07 3.25 7.93
N LEU A 51 1.60 3.64 9.08
CA LEU A 51 2.80 4.46 9.16
C LEU A 51 4.07 3.71 8.77
N GLU A 52 4.13 2.40 8.95
CA GLU A 52 5.27 1.58 8.52
C GLU A 52 5.32 1.56 6.98
N TYR A 53 4.18 1.34 6.34
CA TYR A 53 4.05 1.38 4.88
C TYR A 53 4.40 2.77 4.32
N LEU A 54 3.87 3.84 4.94
CA LEU A 54 4.17 5.22 4.55
C LEU A 54 5.67 5.53 4.70
N THR A 55 6.29 5.12 5.82
CA THR A 55 7.72 5.38 6.06
C THR A 55 8.58 4.65 5.04
N LEU A 56 8.28 3.39 4.73
CA LEU A 56 8.98 2.62 3.71
C LEU A 56 8.84 3.29 2.34
N ALA A 57 7.61 3.66 1.94
CA ALA A 57 7.38 4.32 0.66
C ALA A 57 8.14 5.66 0.54
N MET A 58 8.14 6.48 1.61
CA MET A 58 8.90 7.74 1.66
C MET A 58 10.41 7.50 1.60
N GLN A 59 10.91 6.46 2.27
CA GLN A 59 12.33 6.10 2.24
C GLN A 59 12.76 5.65 0.84
N THR A 60 11.96 4.79 0.19
CA THR A 60 12.20 4.38 -1.20
C THR A 60 12.16 5.57 -2.14
N LEU A 61 11.19 6.48 -1.98
CA LEU A 61 11.11 7.69 -2.80
C LEU A 61 12.36 8.57 -2.63
N LYS A 62 12.86 8.70 -1.40
CA LYS A 62 14.07 9.48 -1.10
C LYS A 62 15.35 8.85 -1.68
N LEU A 63 15.47 7.53 -1.63
CA LEU A 63 16.68 6.82 -2.04
C LEU A 63 16.71 6.49 -3.53
N ASP A 64 15.57 6.08 -4.08
CA ASP A 64 15.44 5.52 -5.43
C ASP A 64 14.65 6.45 -6.38
N GLY A 65 14.09 7.56 -5.89
CA GLY A 65 13.34 8.52 -6.71
C GLY A 65 11.96 8.02 -7.16
N ARG A 66 11.50 6.88 -6.64
CA ARG A 66 10.20 6.28 -6.98
C ARG A 66 9.59 5.50 -5.81
N ALA A 67 8.30 5.20 -5.90
CA ALA A 67 7.63 4.31 -4.96
C ALA A 67 8.11 2.85 -5.14
N PRO A 68 8.01 2.01 -4.10
CA PRO A 68 8.29 0.59 -4.23
C PRO A 68 7.29 -0.07 -5.19
N PHE A 69 7.76 -1.05 -5.95
CA PHE A 69 7.01 -1.82 -6.92
C PHE A 69 7.35 -3.31 -6.75
N PHE A 70 6.32 -4.14 -6.73
CA PHE A 70 6.44 -5.58 -6.59
C PHE A 70 5.63 -6.27 -7.69
N SER A 71 6.17 -7.35 -8.26
CA SER A 71 5.43 -8.14 -9.26
C SER A 71 5.80 -9.63 -9.21
N LEU A 72 4.89 -10.45 -9.71
CA LEU A 72 5.18 -11.84 -10.06
C LEU A 72 5.50 -11.86 -11.55
N GLU A 73 6.74 -12.15 -11.91
CA GLU A 73 7.16 -12.31 -13.30
C GLU A 73 7.28 -13.80 -13.65
N PRO A 74 7.11 -14.17 -14.92
CA PRO A 74 7.46 -15.51 -15.38
C PRO A 74 8.94 -15.80 -15.08
N ALA A 75 9.25 -16.97 -14.52
CA ALA A 75 10.63 -17.39 -14.34
C ALA A 75 11.30 -17.59 -15.73
N PRO A 76 12.62 -17.38 -15.87
CA PRO A 76 13.31 -17.42 -17.17
C PRO A 76 13.21 -18.74 -17.96
N ALA A 77 12.79 -19.83 -17.30
CA ALA A 77 12.56 -21.14 -17.94
C ALA A 77 11.09 -21.37 -18.36
N ALA A 78 10.19 -20.45 -18.06
CA ALA A 78 8.75 -20.58 -18.31
C ALA A 78 8.43 -20.62 -19.82
N ASP A 79 9.24 -19.97 -20.66
CA ASP A 79 9.04 -19.88 -22.11
C ASP A 79 9.01 -21.24 -22.82
N ALA A 80 9.58 -22.28 -22.19
CA ALA A 80 9.65 -23.65 -22.72
C ALA A 80 8.73 -24.64 -21.99
N ALA A 81 8.09 -24.25 -20.90
CA ALA A 81 7.26 -25.12 -20.08
C ALA A 81 5.75 -24.95 -20.38
N PRO A 82 4.92 -25.99 -20.23
CA PRO A 82 3.46 -25.85 -20.23
C PRO A 82 3.04 -24.76 -19.25
N ARG A 83 1.97 -24.01 -19.57
CA ARG A 83 1.48 -22.89 -18.72
C ARG A 83 1.17 -23.32 -17.28
N GLU A 84 0.81 -24.58 -17.09
CA GLU A 84 0.53 -25.22 -15.80
C GLU A 84 1.80 -25.38 -14.92
N GLU A 85 2.98 -25.32 -15.53
CA GLU A 85 4.29 -25.49 -14.88
C GLU A 85 5.06 -24.16 -14.79
N TRP A 86 4.44 -23.04 -15.16
CA TRP A 86 5.07 -21.72 -15.07
C TRP A 86 5.37 -21.37 -13.63
N LEU A 87 6.64 -21.46 -13.26
CA LEU A 87 7.14 -20.90 -12.01
C LEU A 87 7.11 -19.38 -12.13
N GLN A 88 6.52 -18.73 -11.12
CA GLN A 88 6.55 -17.27 -11.00
C GLN A 88 7.69 -16.87 -10.06
N ALA A 89 8.48 -15.89 -10.48
CA ALA A 89 9.54 -15.28 -9.71
C ALA A 89 9.04 -13.96 -9.09
N LYS A 90 9.36 -13.73 -7.82
CA LYS A 90 9.08 -12.46 -7.16
C LYS A 90 10.09 -11.42 -7.62
N MET A 91 9.59 -10.28 -8.08
CA MET A 91 10.40 -9.12 -8.42
C MET A 91 10.20 -8.02 -7.39
N PHE A 92 11.31 -7.49 -6.90
CA PHE A 92 11.36 -6.39 -5.94
C PHE A 92 12.01 -5.18 -6.59
N GLN A 93 11.33 -4.05 -6.60
CA GLN A 93 11.87 -2.79 -7.05
C GLN A 93 11.64 -1.73 -5.98
N PRO A 94 12.68 -1.25 -5.31
CA PRO A 94 14.10 -1.55 -5.51
C PRO A 94 14.54 -2.93 -5.00
N ALA A 95 15.64 -3.45 -5.57
CA ALA A 95 16.14 -4.80 -5.27
C ALA A 95 16.58 -4.98 -3.81
N TRP A 96 16.86 -3.90 -3.07
CA TRP A 96 17.28 -3.98 -1.67
C TRP A 96 16.16 -4.42 -0.71
N PHE A 97 14.91 -4.54 -1.17
CA PHE A 97 13.85 -5.21 -0.42
C PHE A 97 13.96 -6.74 -0.46
N GLU A 98 14.60 -7.30 -1.47
CA GLU A 98 14.71 -8.74 -1.65
C GLU A 98 15.48 -9.38 -0.50
N GLY A 99 14.98 -10.53 0.00
CA GLY A 99 15.58 -11.24 1.13
C GLY A 99 15.38 -10.58 2.50
N THR A 100 14.64 -9.46 2.56
CA THR A 100 14.28 -8.81 3.83
C THR A 100 12.86 -9.21 4.25
N SER A 101 12.61 -9.31 5.56
CA SER A 101 11.26 -9.56 6.08
C SER A 101 10.29 -8.44 5.72
N ALA A 102 10.74 -7.18 5.75
CA ALA A 102 9.94 -6.03 5.36
C ALA A 102 9.54 -6.11 3.87
N GLY A 103 10.49 -6.41 2.98
CA GLY A 103 10.22 -6.57 1.56
C GLY A 103 9.22 -7.69 1.27
N GLU A 104 9.35 -8.83 1.94
CA GLU A 104 8.43 -9.96 1.77
C GLU A 104 7.00 -9.62 2.23
N VAL A 105 6.85 -8.92 3.35
CA VAL A 105 5.53 -8.46 3.84
C VAL A 105 4.93 -7.43 2.88
N MET A 106 5.73 -6.49 2.38
CA MET A 106 5.28 -5.48 1.41
C MET A 106 4.85 -6.13 0.09
N PHE A 107 5.59 -7.13 -0.38
CA PHE A 107 5.27 -7.90 -1.56
C PHE A 107 3.91 -8.61 -1.41
N GLN A 108 3.71 -9.32 -0.30
CA GLN A 108 2.44 -10.01 -0.02
C GLN A 108 1.27 -9.04 0.07
N ALA A 109 1.46 -7.90 0.72
CA ALA A 109 0.44 -6.86 0.83
C ALA A 109 0.08 -6.27 -0.55
N ASP A 110 1.06 -5.99 -1.40
CA ASP A 110 0.85 -5.43 -2.73
C ASP A 110 0.16 -6.42 -3.68
N VAL A 111 0.53 -7.72 -3.63
CA VAL A 111 -0.19 -8.77 -4.35
C VAL A 111 -1.63 -8.88 -3.87
N TYR A 112 -1.85 -8.94 -2.56
CA TYR A 112 -3.19 -9.03 -2.00
C TYR A 112 -4.07 -7.83 -2.38
N LEU A 113 -3.51 -6.61 -2.40
CA LEU A 113 -4.22 -5.42 -2.85
C LEU A 113 -4.62 -5.48 -4.32
N LYS A 114 -3.79 -6.07 -5.19
CA LYS A 114 -4.14 -6.30 -6.60
C LYS A 114 -5.27 -7.30 -6.74
N GLU A 115 -5.18 -8.45 -6.07
CA GLU A 115 -6.24 -9.48 -6.08
C GLU A 115 -7.57 -8.91 -5.56
N LEU A 116 -7.51 -8.13 -4.48
CA LEU A 116 -8.66 -7.42 -3.91
C LEU A 116 -9.22 -6.39 -4.91
N SER A 117 -8.36 -5.62 -5.59
CA SER A 117 -8.79 -4.68 -6.64
C SER A 117 -9.40 -5.38 -7.85
N MET A 118 -8.97 -6.61 -8.15
CA MET A 118 -9.50 -7.44 -9.24
C MET A 118 -10.77 -8.21 -8.86
N GLY A 119 -11.25 -8.09 -7.62
CA GLY A 119 -12.47 -8.75 -7.15
C GLY A 119 -12.28 -10.22 -6.74
N GLU A 120 -11.04 -10.70 -6.60
CA GLU A 120 -10.77 -12.06 -6.16
C GLU A 120 -11.06 -12.27 -4.66
N HIS A 121 -11.05 -11.17 -3.88
CA HIS A 121 -11.38 -11.16 -2.46
C HIS A 121 -12.57 -10.24 -2.16
N PRO A 122 -13.39 -10.57 -1.14
CA PRO A 122 -14.42 -9.66 -0.65
C PRO A 122 -13.84 -8.32 -0.19
N GLN A 123 -14.48 -7.21 -0.57
CA GLN A 123 -14.03 -5.88 -0.22
C GLN A 123 -14.14 -5.66 1.30
N PRO A 124 -13.05 -5.25 1.97
CA PRO A 124 -13.02 -5.08 3.42
C PRO A 124 -13.79 -3.86 3.91
N VAL A 125 -14.09 -2.91 3.01
CA VAL A 125 -14.83 -1.68 3.31
C VAL A 125 -16.18 -1.73 2.63
N VAL A 126 -17.25 -1.54 3.40
CA VAL A 126 -18.62 -1.52 2.90
C VAL A 126 -18.77 -0.39 1.87
N GLY A 127 -19.26 -0.72 0.68
CA GLY A 127 -19.42 0.23 -0.43
C GLY A 127 -18.16 0.44 -1.28
N MET A 128 -17.02 -0.13 -0.89
CA MET A 128 -15.85 -0.19 -1.77
C MET A 128 -16.12 -1.19 -2.90
N ARG A 129 -15.77 -0.82 -4.13
CA ARG A 129 -15.98 -1.61 -5.35
C ARG A 129 -14.64 -2.06 -5.91
N SER A 130 -14.58 -3.27 -6.46
CA SER A 130 -13.44 -3.73 -7.26
C SER A 130 -13.48 -3.12 -8.67
N CYS A 131 -12.39 -3.22 -9.42
CA CYS A 131 -12.34 -2.82 -10.83
C CYS A 131 -13.38 -3.57 -11.68
N MET A 132 -13.62 -4.85 -11.37
CA MET A 132 -14.61 -5.65 -12.08
C MET A 132 -16.04 -5.19 -11.80
N ASP A 133 -16.36 -4.84 -10.55
CA ASP A 133 -17.67 -4.29 -10.19
C ASP A 133 -17.93 -2.98 -10.94
N MET A 134 -16.90 -2.12 -11.07
CA MET A 134 -17.01 -0.87 -11.82
C MET A 134 -17.26 -1.10 -13.33
N CYS A 135 -16.59 -2.09 -13.93
CA CYS A 135 -16.79 -2.41 -15.35
C CYS A 135 -18.15 -3.01 -15.68
N GLN A 136 -18.82 -3.66 -14.72
CA GLN A 136 -20.16 -4.23 -14.92
C GLN A 136 -21.23 -3.15 -14.96
N ASP A 137 -21.14 -2.15 -14.09
CA ASP A 137 -22.09 -1.03 -14.05
C ASP A 137 -22.05 -0.19 -15.34
N ASP A 138 -20.87 -0.01 -15.95
CA ASP A 138 -20.71 0.71 -17.22
C ASP A 138 -21.33 -0.04 -18.44
N GLY A 139 -21.66 -1.33 -18.27
CA GLY A 139 -22.25 -2.17 -19.32
C GLY A 139 -23.78 -2.28 -19.28
N ASP A 140 -24.40 -1.83 -18.19
CA ASP A 140 -25.85 -1.94 -17.96
C ASP A 140 -26.61 -0.61 -18.19
N GLU A 141 -25.94 0.42 -18.74
CA GLU A 141 -26.55 1.70 -19.16
C GLU A 141 -27.15 1.70 -20.60
N GLU A 142 -27.54 0.54 -21.17
CA GLU A 142 -28.29 0.46 -22.46
C GLU A 142 -29.81 0.25 -22.31
#